data_AF-A0A6B0ZIL7-F1
#
_entry.id   AF-A0A6B0ZIL7-F1
#
_cell.length_a   1.000
_cell.length_b   1.000
_cell.length_c   1.000
_cell.angle_alpha   90.00
_cell.angle_beta   90.00
_cell.angle_gamma   90.00
#
_symmetry.space_group_name_H-M   'P 1'
#
loop_
_entity.id
_entity.type
_entity.pdbx_description
1 polymer ?
#
loop_
_entity_poly.entity_id
_entity_poly.type
_entity_poly.pdbx_seq_one_letter_code
_entity_poly.pdbx_strand_id
1 'polypeptide(L)' 'MNTRTSARVGYLPDCLVEMIHELRGLDAAVEVTPEHVNRDTAPPHMRLLCRLVAPWPDGYEPLSGPEYQPIAQSAA' A
#
# COMPACT_ATOMS: atom_id res chain seq x y z
N MET A 1 -5.69 -5.78 -5.36
CA MET A 1 -6.90 -5.06 -4.90
C MET A 1 -8.09 -5.50 -5.73
N ASN A 2 -9.19 -5.88 -5.08
CA ASN A 2 -10.39 -6.38 -5.74
C ASN A 2 -11.60 -5.52 -5.36
N THR A 3 -12.58 -5.41 -6.27
CA THR A 3 -13.89 -4.86 -5.95
C THR A 3 -14.66 -5.80 -5.02
N ARG A 4 -15.84 -5.35 -4.54
CA ARG A 4 -16.81 -6.18 -3.80
C ARG A 4 -17.30 -7.39 -4.59
N THR A 5 -17.19 -7.37 -5.92
CA THR A 5 -17.55 -8.46 -6.83
C THR A 5 -16.32 -9.30 -7.24
N SER A 6 -15.21 -9.15 -6.54
CA SER A 6 -13.94 -9.84 -6.79
C SER A 6 -13.24 -9.50 -8.11
N ALA A 7 -13.66 -8.43 -8.79
CA ALA A 7 -12.97 -7.96 -10.00
C ALA A 7 -11.64 -7.28 -9.61
N ARG A 8 -10.53 -7.66 -10.25
CA ARG A 8 -9.23 -7.08 -9.99
C ARG A 8 -9.15 -5.65 -10.54
N VAL A 9 -8.81 -4.69 -9.69
CA VAL A 9 -8.70 -3.26 -10.06
C VAL A 9 -7.27 -2.72 -10.05
N GLY A 10 -6.32 -3.49 -9.50
CA GLY A 10 -4.93 -3.08 -9.44
C GLY A 10 -4.15 -3.78 -8.33
N TYR A 11 -3.01 -3.19 -8.02
CA TYR A 11 -2.03 -3.68 -7.06
C TYR A 11 -1.69 -2.58 -6.07
N LEU A 12 -1.23 -2.98 -4.90
CA LEU A 12 -0.60 -2.08 -3.96
C LEU A 12 0.82 -1.78 -4.45
N PRO A 13 1.37 -0.56 -4.24
CA PRO A 13 2.79 -0.31 -4.47
C PRO A 13 3.67 -1.30 -3.70
N ASP A 14 4.75 -1.77 -4.34
CA ASP A 14 5.62 -2.82 -3.80
C ASP A 14 6.18 -2.46 -2.40
N CYS A 15 6.52 -1.18 -2.19
CA CYS A 15 7.01 -0.66 -0.91
C CYS A 15 5.98 -0.67 0.24
N LEU A 16 4.75 -1.11 0.00
CA LEU A 16 3.73 -1.26 1.05
C LEU A 16 3.31 -2.72 1.23
N VAL A 17 3.77 -3.64 0.38
CA VAL A 17 3.32 -5.03 0.35
C VAL A 17 3.68 -5.76 1.65
N GLU A 18 4.96 -5.73 2.06
CA GLU A 18 5.43 -6.40 3.27
C GLU A 18 4.72 -5.87 4.52
N MET A 19 4.66 -4.54 4.69
CA MET A 19 3.94 -3.90 5.80
C MET A 19 2.48 -4.35 5.89
N ILE A 20 1.77 -4.45 4.76
CA ILE A 20 0.37 -4.91 4.77
C ILE A 20 0.25 -6.41 5.08
N HIS A 21 1.23 -7.22 4.69
CA HIS A 21 1.28 -8.62 5.09
C HIS A 21 1.50 -8.78 6.60
N GLU A 22 2.44 -8.03 7.18
CA GLU A 22 2.70 -7.99 8.62
C GLU A 22 1.46 -7.56 9.41
N LEU A 23 0.86 -6.43 9.03
CA LEU A 23 -0.32 -5.89 9.70
C LEU A 23 -1.51 -6.87 9.64
N ARG A 24 -1.69 -7.58 8.52
CA ARG A 24 -2.70 -8.65 8.43
C ARG A 24 -2.38 -9.85 9.32
N GLY A 25 -1.10 -10.18 9.49
CA GLY A 25 -0.66 -11.23 10.42
C GLY A 25 -0.88 -10.85 11.90
N LEU A 26 -0.99 -9.56 12.19
CA LEU A 26 -1.33 -9.00 13.51
C LEU A 26 -2.83 -8.69 13.67
N ASP A 27 -3.67 -9.24 12.79
CA ASP A 27 -5.13 -9.03 12.78
C ASP A 27 -5.57 -7.56 12.62
N ALA A 28 -4.72 -6.69 12.06
CA ALA A 28 -5.08 -5.31 11.77
C ALA A 28 -6.13 -5.23 10.65
N ALA A 29 -7.15 -4.40 10.85
CA ALA A 29 -8.16 -4.13 9.84
C ALA A 29 -7.58 -3.27 8.71
N VAL A 30 -7.36 -3.87 7.54
CA VAL A 30 -6.91 -3.16 6.33
C VAL A 30 -8.11 -2.76 5.47
N GLU A 31 -8.40 -1.47 5.44
CA GLU A 31 -9.46 -0.89 4.61
C GLU A 31 -8.87 -0.13 3.41
N VAL A 32 -9.48 -0.29 2.24
CA VAL A 32 -9.12 0.47 1.03
C VAL A 32 -10.37 1.11 0.47
N THR A 33 -10.38 2.44 0.38
CA THR A 33 -11.50 3.22 -0.15
C THR A 33 -11.05 4.03 -1.38
N PRO A 34 -11.84 4.09 -2.46
CA PRO A 34 -11.52 4.97 -3.59
C PRO A 34 -11.70 6.43 -3.16
N GLU A 35 -10.68 7.26 -3.35
CA GLU A 35 -10.78 8.71 -3.18
C GLU A 35 -11.08 9.42 -4.50
N HIS A 36 -10.49 8.93 -5.59
CA HIS A 36 -10.69 9.50 -6.91
C HIS A 36 -10.73 8.42 -7.99
N VAL A 37 -11.58 8.63 -8.99
CA VAL A 37 -11.73 7.75 -10.15
C VAL A 37 -11.55 8.58 -11.42
N ASN A 38 -10.44 8.36 -12.11
CA ASN A 38 -10.18 8.97 -13.41
C ASN A 38 -11.01 8.29 -14.51
N ARG A 39 -11.19 8.98 -15.64
CA ARG A 39 -11.86 8.42 -16.83
C ARG A 39 -11.09 7.22 -17.36
N ASP A 40 -11.79 6.37 -18.12
CA ASP A 40 -11.23 5.17 -18.75
C ASP A 40 -10.11 5.45 -19.76
N THR A 41 -10.05 6.68 -20.30
CA THR A 41 -8.95 7.17 -21.12
C THR A 41 -7.61 7.26 -20.37
N ALA A 42 -7.63 7.30 -19.03
CA ALA A 42 -6.39 7.28 -18.24
C ALA A 42 -5.73 5.88 -18.27
N PRO A 43 -4.39 5.80 -18.21
CA PRO A 43 -3.68 4.54 -18.07
C PRO A 43 -4.24 3.72 -16.89
N PRO A 44 -4.39 2.38 -17.01
CA PRO A 44 -5.05 1.57 -16.00
C PRO A 44 -4.55 1.77 -14.56
N HIS A 45 -3.24 1.92 -14.37
CA HIS A 45 -2.62 2.13 -13.06
C HIS A 45 -2.86 3.54 -12.47
N MET A 46 -3.36 4.48 -13.26
CA MET A 46 -3.74 5.83 -12.83
C MET A 46 -5.26 6.01 -12.73
N ARG A 47 -6.06 4.96 -12.97
CA ARG A 47 -7.54 5.10 -12.98
C ARG A 47 -8.14 5.28 -11.60
N LEU A 48 -7.50 4.75 -10.57
CA LEU A 48 -7.98 4.81 -9.20
C LEU A 48 -6.89 5.41 -8.31
N LEU A 49 -7.25 6.46 -7.58
CA LEU A 49 -6.55 6.85 -6.38
C LEU A 49 -7.33 6.29 -5.19
N CYS A 50 -6.65 5.54 -4.35
CA CYS A 50 -7.26 4.92 -3.17
C CYS A 50 -6.56 5.40 -1.90
N ARG A 51 -7.37 5.58 -0.85
CA ARG A 51 -6.89 5.69 0.53
C ARG A 51 -6.84 4.31 1.15
N LEU A 52 -5.68 3.98 1.70
CA LEU A 52 -5.47 2.81 2.52
C LEU A 52 -5.45 3.23 3.99
N VAL A 53 -6.21 2.53 4.83
CA VAL A 53 -6.18 2.67 6.29
C VAL A 53 -5.86 1.31 6.87
N ALA A 54 -4.79 1.23 7.64
CA ALA A 54 -4.40 0.03 8.38
C ALA A 54 -3.86 0.48 9.75
N PRO A 55 -4.62 0.32 10.85
CA PRO A 55 -4.18 0.71 12.18
C PRO A 55 -2.93 -0.06 12.59
N TRP A 56 -1.97 0.64 13.18
CA TRP A 56 -0.75 0.04 13.70
C TRP A 56 -0.94 -0.32 15.18
N PRO A 57 -0.57 -1.54 15.61
CA PRO A 57 -0.57 -1.87 17.02
C PRO A 57 0.54 -1.12 17.76
N ASP A 58 0.44 -1.06 19.08
CA ASP A 58 1.44 -0.40 19.92
C ASP A 58 2.84 -0.99 19.70
N GLY A 59 3.82 -0.12 19.50
CA GLY A 59 5.22 -0.50 19.27
C GLY A 59 5.53 -1.00 17.85
N TYR A 60 4.58 -0.94 16.92
CA TYR A 60 4.85 -1.25 15.52
C TYR A 60 5.65 -0.12 14.84
N GLU A 61 6.79 -0.48 14.26
CA GLU A 61 7.70 0.42 13.55
C GLU A 61 7.59 0.16 12.03
N PRO A 62 6.83 0.98 11.28
CA PRO A 62 6.65 0.81 9.84
C PRO A 62 7.96 1.09 9.08
N LEU A 63 8.08 0.54 7.86
CA LEU A 63 9.18 0.88 6.94
C LEU A 63 10.57 0.71 7.58
N SER A 64 10.74 -0.32 8.41
CA SER A 64 11.98 -0.59 9.18
C SER A 64 12.88 -1.65 8.53
N GLY A 65 12.42 -2.28 7.44
CA GLY A 65 13.16 -3.27 6.65
C GLY A 65 14.42 -2.73 5.94
N PRO A 66 15.31 -3.61 5.47
CA PRO A 66 16.57 -3.24 4.80
C PRO A 66 16.39 -2.32 3.59
N GLU A 67 15.29 -2.45 2.86
CA GLU A 67 14.95 -1.65 1.68
C GLU A 67 14.64 -0.18 1.98
N TYR A 68 14.36 0.14 3.25
CA TYR A 68 14.09 1.51 3.72
C TYR A 68 15.30 2.17 4.36
N GLN A 69 16.44 1.48 4.43
CA GLN A 69 17.67 2.08 4.90
C GLN A 69 18.12 3.19 3.95
N PRO A 70 18.71 4.28 4.46
CA PRO A 70 19.24 5.34 3.62
C PRO A 70 20.21 4.77 2.58
N ILE A 71 20.07 5.21 1.33
CA ILE A 71 21.06 4.92 0.29
C ILE A 71 22.39 5.50 0.79
N ALA A 72 23.42 4.66 0.91
CA ALA A 72 24.72 5.08 1.40
C ALA A 72 25.17 6.36 0.67
N GLN A 73 25.36 7.44 1.42
CA GLN A 73 25.97 8.64 0.84
C GLN A 73 27.39 8.26 0.43
N SER A 74 27.67 8.29 -0.86
CA SER A 74 29.04 8.16 -1.33
C SER A 74 29.86 9.27 -0.68
N ALA A 75 30.91 8.90 0.06
CA ALA A 75 31.87 9.87 0.56
C ALA A 75 32.46 10.63 -0.65
N ALA A 76 32.39 11.96 -0.59
CA ALA A 76 32.93 12.86 -1.60
C ALA A 76 34.46 12.80 -1.66
#